data_AF-H0QJY1-F1
#
_entry.id   AF-H0QJY1-F1
#
_cell.length_a   1.000
_cell.length_b   1.000
_cell.length_c   1.000
_cell.angle_alpha   90.00
_cell.angle_beta   90.00
_cell.angle_gamma   90.00
#
_symmetry.space_group_name_H-M   'P 1'
#
loop_
_entity.id
_entity.type
_entity.pdbx_description
1 polymer ?
#
loop_
_entity_poly.entity_id
_entity_poly.type
_entity_poly.pdbx_seq_one_letter_code
_entity_poly.pdbx_strand_id
1 'polypeptide(L)' 'MTHWRQKARRKIPKRAADIIRERNERRTAALIACITEVSSSEGADGVTHGVVAERAGVPVQYVEWKYPSREHLIAMANT' A
#
# COMPACT_ATOMS: atom_id res chain seq x y z
N MET A 1 35.67 -5.91 -30.69
CA MET A 1 34.36 -5.21 -30.61
C MET A 1 33.28 -6.25 -30.33
N THR A 2 32.93 -6.45 -29.06
CA THR A 2 32.04 -7.54 -28.63
C THR A 2 30.58 -7.15 -28.87
N HIS A 3 29.89 -7.94 -29.67
CA HIS A 3 28.54 -7.69 -30.15
C HIS A 3 27.54 -7.83 -29.00
N TRP A 4 26.92 -6.71 -28.61
CA TRP A 4 25.90 -6.62 -27.55
C TRP A 4 24.58 -7.27 -27.97
N ARG A 5 24.55 -8.59 -28.18
CA ARG A 5 23.31 -9.35 -28.42
C ARG A 5 22.90 -10.14 -27.18
N GLN A 6 22.71 -9.45 -26.06
CA GLN A 6 21.80 -9.97 -25.05
C GLN A 6 20.38 -9.73 -25.55
N LYS A 7 19.78 -10.77 -26.15
CA LYS A 7 18.36 -10.76 -26.52
C LYS A 7 17.56 -10.66 -25.22
N ALA A 8 17.09 -9.46 -24.87
CA ALA A 8 16.30 -9.25 -23.66
C ALA A 8 15.11 -10.23 -23.66
N ARG A 9 15.00 -11.07 -22.62
CA ARG A 9 13.86 -11.99 -22.47
C ARG A 9 12.59 -11.16 -22.52
N ARG A 10 11.72 -11.46 -23.49
CA ARG A 10 10.39 -10.84 -23.59
C ARG A 10 9.63 -11.16 -22.29
N LYS A 11 9.21 -10.11 -21.56
CA LYS A 11 8.37 -10.28 -20.38
C LYS A 11 7.02 -10.87 -20.80
N ILE A 12 6.52 -11.83 -20.03
CA ILE A 12 5.18 -12.38 -20.25
C ILE A 12 4.17 -11.25 -19.98
N PRO A 13 3.26 -10.95 -20.90
CA PRO A 13 2.24 -9.92 -20.67
C PRO A 13 1.34 -10.35 -19.52
N LYS A 14 1.29 -9.56 -18.45
CA LYS A 14 0.32 -9.71 -17.38
C LYS A 14 -1.02 -9.15 -17.84
N ARG A 15 -2.14 -9.76 -17.44
CA ARG A 15 -3.46 -9.17 -17.67
C ARG A 15 -3.58 -7.90 -16.84
N ALA A 16 -4.29 -6.89 -17.37
CA ALA A 16 -4.49 -5.62 -16.67
C ALA A 16 -5.10 -5.81 -15.26
N ALA A 17 -6.04 -6.76 -15.13
CA ALA A 17 -6.67 -7.12 -13.86
C ALA A 17 -5.64 -7.60 -12.81
N ASP A 18 -4.65 -8.40 -13.21
CA ASP A 18 -3.61 -8.90 -12.31
C ASP A 18 -2.71 -7.77 -11.81
N ILE A 19 -2.36 -6.84 -12.70
CA ILE A 19 -1.54 -5.67 -12.35
C ILE A 19 -2.25 -4.79 -11.31
N ILE A 20 -3.56 -4.55 -11.52
CA ILE A 20 -4.38 -3.75 -10.61
C ILE A 20 -4.50 -4.44 -9.24
N ARG A 21 -4.79 -5.75 -9.24
CA ARG A 21 -4.88 -6.57 -8.02
C ARG A 21 -3.58 -6.51 -7.23
N GLU A 22 -2.45 -6.82 -7.87
CA GLU A 22 -1.13 -6.84 -7.25
C GLU A 22 -0.76 -5.46 -6.67
N ARG A 23 -1.11 -4.37 -7.36
CA ARG A 23 -0.90 -3.00 -6.84
C ARG A 23 -1.77 -2.71 -5.61
N ASN A 24 -3.02 -3.15 -5.63
CA ASN A 24 -3.93 -2.95 -4.51
C ASN A 24 -3.50 -3.76 -3.29
N GLU A 25 -3.08 -5.01 -3.47
CA GLU A 25 -2.53 -5.86 -2.41
C GLU A 25 -1.31 -5.21 -1.74
N ARG A 26 -0.35 -4.73 -2.53
CA ARG A 26 0.81 -3.98 -2.00
C ARG A 26 0.41 -2.75 -1.19
N ARG A 27 -0.57 -1.99 -1.68
CA ARG A 27 -1.05 -0.79 -1.00
C ARG A 27 -1.72 -1.14 0.33
N THR A 28 -2.56 -2.17 0.33
CA THR A 28 -3.22 -2.66 1.55
C THR A 28 -2.19 -3.15 2.56
N ALA A 29 -1.19 -3.92 2.13
CA ALA A 29 -0.12 -4.39 3.02
C ALA A 29 0.69 -3.23 3.64
N ALA A 30 1.02 -2.21 2.85
CA ALA A 30 1.71 -1.02 3.34
C ALA A 30 0.87 -0.24 4.38
N LEU A 31 -0.43 -0.11 4.14
CA LEU A 31 -1.34 0.54 5.09
C LEU A 31 -1.45 -0.24 6.39
N ILE A 32 -1.61 -1.56 6.34
CA ILE A 32 -1.66 -2.43 7.53
C ILE A 32 -0.38 -2.28 8.35
N ALA A 33 0.78 -2.44 7.71
CA ALA A 33 2.08 -2.33 8.37
C ALA A 33 2.23 -0.97 9.08
N CYS A 34 1.88 0.12 8.39
CA CYS A 34 1.93 1.46 8.96
C CYS A 34 1.01 1.62 10.16
N ILE A 35 -0.24 1.15 10.08
CA ILE A 35 -1.21 1.30 11.18
C ILE A 35 -0.76 0.50 12.39
N THR A 36 -0.28 -0.72 12.19
CA THR A 36 0.27 -1.55 13.27
C THR A 36 1.45 -0.87 13.95
N GLU A 37 2.36 -0.26 13.18
CA GLU A 37 3.51 0.46 13.71
C GLU A 37 3.09 1.69 14.52
N VAL A 38 2.26 2.57 13.94
CA VAL A 38 1.74 3.78 14.62
C VAL A 38 0.98 3.42 15.89
N SER A 39 0.09 2.43 15.81
CA SER A 39 -0.70 1.98 16.96
C SER A 39 0.20 1.43 18.07
N SER A 40 1.31 0.76 17.71
CA SER A 40 2.27 0.24 18.68
C SER A 40 3.13 1.33 19.32
N SER A 41 3.45 2.42 18.59
CA SER A 41 4.33 3.48 19.07
C SER A 41 3.60 4.62 19.78
N GLU A 42 2.45 5.03 19.27
CA GLU A 42 1.72 6.24 19.66
C GLU A 42 0.34 5.90 20.26
N GLY A 43 -0.04 4.62 20.27
CA GLY A 43 -1.37 4.17 20.67
C GLY A 43 -2.42 4.40 19.58
N ALA A 44 -3.65 3.95 19.84
CA ALA A 44 -4.76 4.06 18.90
C ALA A 44 -5.10 5.52 18.52
N ASP A 45 -4.80 6.48 19.38
CA ASP A 45 -5.06 7.90 19.12
C ASP A 45 -4.09 8.53 18.12
N GLY A 46 -2.88 7.97 17.96
CA GLY A 46 -1.92 8.40 16.93
C GLY A 46 -2.30 7.97 15.52
N VAL A 47 -3.21 7.00 15.37
CA VAL A 47 -3.64 6.48 14.06
C VAL A 47 -4.59 7.49 13.40
N THR A 48 -4.04 8.36 12.56
CA THR A 48 -4.79 9.35 11.77
C THR A 48 -4.63 9.10 10.27
N HIS A 49 -5.61 9.54 9.47
CA HIS A 49 -5.56 9.42 8.01
C HIS A 49 -4.32 10.06 7.41
N GLY A 50 -3.91 11.23 7.92
CA GLY A 50 -2.73 11.95 7.45
C GLY A 50 -1.45 11.16 7.68
N VAL A 51 -1.22 10.70 8.93
CA VAL A 51 -0.01 9.94 9.29
C VAL A 51 0.07 8.64 8.50
N VAL A 52 -1.05 7.91 8.40
CA VAL A 52 -1.10 6.64 7.67
C VAL A 52 -0.87 6.84 6.18
N ALA A 53 -1.47 7.89 5.59
CA ALA A 53 -1.30 8.20 4.17
C ALA A 53 0.14 8.56 3.82
N GLU A 54 0.77 9.43 4.63
CA GLU A 54 2.15 9.86 4.47
C GLU A 54 3.11 8.67 4.53
N ARG A 55 3.05 7.88 5.61
CA ARG A 55 3.94 6.73 5.82
C ARG A 55 3.71 5.61 4.80
N ALA A 56 2.46 5.37 4.37
CA ALA A 56 2.16 4.36 3.34
C ALA A 56 2.39 4.85 1.90
N GLY A 57 2.75 6.14 1.70
CA GLY A 57 3.01 6.71 0.38
C GLY A 57 1.76 6.78 -0.51
N VAL A 58 0.60 7.10 0.07
CA VAL A 58 -0.67 7.22 -0.65
C VAL A 58 -1.30 8.61 -0.42
N PRO A 59 -2.15 9.10 -1.32
CA PRO A 59 -2.87 10.36 -1.08
C PRO A 59 -3.81 10.25 0.13
N VAL A 60 -3.86 11.27 0.99
CA VAL A 60 -4.76 11.29 2.16
C VAL A 60 -6.24 11.12 1.77
N GLN A 61 -6.67 11.77 0.68
CA GLN A 61 -8.03 11.67 0.14
C GLN A 61 -8.41 10.23 -0.24
N TYR A 62 -7.44 9.43 -0.69
CA TYR A 62 -7.68 8.02 -0.98
C TYR A 62 -7.99 7.23 0.30
N VAL A 63 -7.26 7.53 1.38
CA VAL A 63 -7.45 6.89 2.69
C VAL A 63 -8.78 7.31 3.29
N GLU A 64 -9.10 8.60 3.28
CA GLU A 64 -10.38 9.14 3.78
C GLU A 64 -11.59 8.58 3.03
N TRP A 65 -11.54 8.53 1.70
CA TRP A 65 -12.63 7.96 0.91
C TRP A 65 -12.84 6.47 1.20
N LYS A 66 -11.75 5.71 1.35
CA LYS A 66 -11.82 4.25 1.52
C LYS A 66 -12.09 3.82 2.96
N TYR A 67 -11.59 4.59 3.93
CA TYR A 67 -11.72 4.33 5.36
C TYR A 67 -12.22 5.60 6.03
N PRO A 68 -13.54 5.84 6.08
CA PRO A 68 -14.08 7.14 6.49
C PRO A 68 -13.81 7.52 7.94
N SER A 69 -13.48 6.54 8.79
CA SER A 69 -13.20 6.78 10.21
C SER A 69 -11.95 6.05 10.66
N ARG A 70 -11.42 6.49 11.80
CA ARG A 70 -10.25 5.87 12.43
C ARG A 70 -10.49 4.41 12.79
N GLU A 71 -11.70 4.09 13.24
CA GLU A 71 -12.09 2.72 13.60
C GLU A 71 -11.96 1.78 12.40
N HIS A 72 -12.24 2.28 11.17
CA HIS A 72 -12.03 1.50 9.95
C HIS A 72 -10.55 1.23 9.67
N LEU A 73 -9.66 2.18 9.98
CA LEU A 73 -8.21 1.98 9.86
C LEU A 73 -7.73 0.92 10.84
N ILE A 74 -8.14 1.03 12.11
CA ILE A 74 -7.76 0.08 13.16
C ILE A 74 -8.32 -1.32 12.85
N ALA A 75 -9.59 -1.41 12.42
CA ALA A 75 -10.20 -2.68 12.04
C ALA A 75 -9.44 -3.37 10.91
N MET A 76 -8.96 -2.63 9.91
CA MET A 76 -8.17 -3.18 8.81
C MET A 76 -6.85 -3.79 9.29
N ALA A 77 -6.20 -3.23 10.31
CA ALA A 77 -4.95 -3.78 10.84
C ALA A 77 -5.17 -5.07 11.66
N ASN A 78 -6.42 -5.35 12.06
CA ASN A 78 -6.81 -6.53 12.83
C ASN A 78 -7.40 -7.66 11.97
N THR A 79 -7.40 -7.52 10.64
CA THR A 79 -7.81 -8.55 9.67
C THR A 79 -6.62 -9.40 9.24
#